data_AF-A0A2K3LYH9-F1
#
_entry.id   AF-A0A2K3LYH9-F1
#
_cell.length_a   1.000
_cell.length_b   1.000
_cell.length_c   1.000
_cell.angle_alpha   90.00
_cell.angle_beta   90.00
_cell.angle_gamma   90.00
#
_symmetry.space_group_name_H-M   'P 1'
#
loop_
_entity.id
_entity.type
_entity.pdbx_description
1 polymer ?
#
loop_
_entity_poly.entity_id
_entity_poly.type
_entity_poly.pdbx_seq_one_letter_code
_entity_poly.pdbx_strand_id
1 'polypeptide(L)'
;GQSLRNAFRWKDSVGPWEQRPGHFGDVWNYWTDDGLGFFEGLQLAEDIGAMPVWVFNSGISHTDEIDTRVIAPFVQDALDGIEFAIGPPTSRWGSLRASMGHPQPFDLRYVGVGNEDCGKLNYLGVGQIAQLVELRVKKLKVWGSNS
;
A
#
# COMPACT_ATOMS: atom_id res chain seq x y z
N GLY A 1 0.41 -9.92 7.39
CA GLY A 1 1.16 -11.18 7.51
C GLY A 1 1.28 -11.53 8.98
N GLN A 2 1.47 -12.81 9.30
CA GLN A 2 1.99 -13.24 10.59
C GLN A 2 3.39 -12.67 10.75
N SER A 3 4.24 -12.84 9.73
CA SER A 3 5.57 -12.23 9.64
C SER A 3 5.64 -11.14 8.56
N LEU A 4 6.62 -10.22 8.68
CA LEU A 4 6.89 -9.19 7.66
C LEU A 4 7.47 -9.75 6.36
N ARG A 5 8.11 -10.93 6.42
CA ARG A 5 8.62 -11.64 5.24
C ARG A 5 7.49 -11.98 4.27
N ASN A 6 6.32 -12.30 4.79
CA ASN A 6 5.15 -12.72 4.03
C ASN A 6 4.09 -11.61 3.93
N ALA A 7 4.42 -10.37 4.30
CA ALA A 7 3.50 -9.26 4.15
C ALA A 7 3.26 -8.97 2.66
N PHE A 8 2.01 -8.62 2.31
CA PHE A 8 1.65 -8.16 0.98
C PHE A 8 2.54 -6.99 0.54
N ARG A 9 3.11 -7.08 -0.67
CA ARG A 9 3.96 -6.07 -1.29
C ARG A 9 3.31 -5.60 -2.58
N TRP A 10 2.76 -4.38 -2.56
CA TRP A 10 1.97 -3.89 -3.70
C TRP A 10 2.78 -3.86 -5.00
N LYS A 11 4.09 -3.59 -4.94
CA LYS A 11 5.01 -3.59 -6.09
C LYS A 11 5.13 -4.95 -6.77
N ASP A 12 4.99 -6.03 -6.01
CA ASP A 12 5.03 -7.40 -6.52
C ASP A 12 3.68 -7.83 -7.10
N SER A 13 2.64 -6.99 -6.93
CA SER A 13 1.27 -7.21 -7.42
C SER A 13 0.90 -6.34 -8.64
N VAL A 14 1.86 -5.66 -9.26
CA VAL A 14 1.65 -4.82 -10.46
C VAL A 14 2.56 -5.25 -11.59
N GLY A 15 2.25 -4.82 -12.82
CA GLY A 15 2.91 -5.32 -14.03
C GLY A 15 2.30 -6.63 -14.54
N PRO A 16 2.99 -7.31 -15.48
CA PRO A 16 2.49 -8.53 -16.12
C PRO A 16 2.20 -9.63 -15.10
N TRP A 17 0.97 -10.15 -15.11
CA TRP A 17 0.50 -11.07 -14.06
C TRP A 17 1.31 -12.37 -14.01
N GLU A 18 1.79 -12.85 -15.16
CA GLU A 18 2.58 -14.07 -15.28
C GLU A 18 3.99 -13.96 -14.67
N GLN A 19 4.41 -12.74 -14.32
CA GLN A 19 5.71 -12.45 -13.68
C GLN A 19 5.57 -12.16 -12.19
N ARG A 20 4.35 -12.11 -11.65
CA ARG A 20 4.11 -11.83 -10.23
C ARG A 20 4.54 -13.04 -9.40
N PRO A 21 5.38 -12.86 -8.38
CA PRO A 21 5.85 -13.98 -7.56
C PRO A 21 4.75 -14.57 -6.67
N GLY A 22 3.69 -13.80 -6.40
CA GLY A 22 2.73 -14.11 -5.34
C GLY A 22 3.38 -14.06 -3.95
N HIS A 23 2.63 -14.47 -2.94
CA HIS A 23 3.18 -14.69 -1.61
C HIS A 23 2.40 -15.74 -0.82
N PHE A 24 3.03 -16.25 0.24
CA PHE A 24 2.34 -17.11 1.18
C PHE A 24 1.56 -16.25 2.18
N GLY A 25 0.22 -16.28 2.10
CA GLY A 25 -0.69 -15.61 3.02
C GLY A 25 -0.74 -16.31 4.38
N ASP A 26 0.33 -16.18 5.16
CA ASP A 26 0.55 -16.87 6.44
C ASP A 26 -0.48 -16.59 7.54
N VAL A 27 -1.28 -15.52 7.41
CA VAL A 27 -2.44 -15.26 8.29
C VAL A 27 -3.56 -16.28 8.04
N TRP A 28 -3.76 -16.68 6.80
CA TRP A 28 -4.85 -17.56 6.36
C TRP A 28 -4.37 -18.93 5.86
N ASN A 29 -3.05 -19.15 5.87
CA ASN A 29 -2.39 -20.42 5.59
C ASN A 29 -2.62 -20.96 4.16
N TYR A 30 -2.61 -20.07 3.16
CA TYR A 30 -2.64 -20.44 1.74
C TYR A 30 -1.74 -19.55 0.88
N TRP A 31 -1.38 -20.03 -0.31
CA TRP A 31 -0.62 -19.26 -1.30
C TRP A 31 -1.56 -18.36 -2.13
N THR A 32 -1.19 -17.11 -2.32
CA THR A 32 -1.82 -16.18 -3.26
C THR A 32 -0.87 -15.90 -4.40
N ASP A 33 -1.40 -15.89 -5.62
CA ASP A 33 -0.64 -15.53 -6.83
C ASP A 33 -0.51 -14.02 -7.03
N ASP A 34 -1.24 -13.23 -6.22
CA ASP A 34 -1.37 -11.77 -6.34
C ASP A 34 -1.85 -11.32 -7.73
N GLY A 35 -2.64 -12.18 -8.39
CA GLY A 35 -3.33 -11.86 -9.65
C GLY A 35 -4.38 -10.76 -9.47
N LEU A 36 -5.10 -10.79 -8.35
CA LEU A 36 -5.89 -9.64 -7.88
C LEU A 36 -4.97 -8.74 -7.02
N GLY A 37 -4.24 -7.86 -7.69
CA GLY A 37 -3.25 -6.98 -7.08
C GLY A 37 -3.75 -5.57 -6.80
N PHE A 38 -2.79 -4.67 -6.55
CA PHE A 38 -3.08 -3.27 -6.24
C PHE A 38 -3.81 -2.55 -7.39
N PHE A 39 -3.38 -2.77 -8.63
CA PHE A 39 -4.01 -2.20 -9.82
C PHE A 39 -5.45 -2.71 -9.99
N GLU A 40 -5.63 -4.03 -9.92
CA GLU A 40 -6.95 -4.63 -10.14
C GLU A 40 -7.96 -4.22 -9.07
N GLY A 41 -7.53 -4.02 -7.81
CA GLY A 41 -8.40 -3.48 -6.75
C GLY A 41 -8.84 -2.04 -6.99
N LEU A 42 -7.95 -1.18 -7.51
CA LEU A 42 -8.29 0.20 -7.87
C LEU A 42 -9.24 0.25 -9.09
N GLN A 43 -8.97 -0.58 -10.10
CA GLN A 43 -9.83 -0.70 -11.28
C GLN A 43 -11.22 -1.20 -10.91
N LEU A 44 -11.32 -2.24 -10.08
CA LEU A 44 -12.60 -2.76 -9.64
C LEU A 44 -13.44 -1.70 -8.92
N ALA A 45 -12.80 -0.88 -8.07
CA ALA A 45 -13.50 0.21 -7.39
C ALA A 45 -14.05 1.25 -8.39
N GLU A 46 -13.27 1.62 -9.40
CA GLU A 46 -13.71 2.50 -10.48
C GLU A 46 -14.89 1.90 -11.27
N ASP A 47 -14.78 0.63 -11.67
CA ASP A 47 -15.79 -0.07 -12.48
C ASP A 47 -17.15 -0.17 -11.79
N ILE A 48 -17.17 -0.30 -10.46
CA ILE A 48 -18.41 -0.38 -9.66
C ILE A 48 -18.86 0.98 -9.11
N GLY A 49 -18.16 2.07 -9.44
CA GLY A 49 -18.46 3.41 -8.92
C GLY A 49 -18.21 3.58 -7.42
N ALA A 50 -17.35 2.74 -6.84
CA ALA A 50 -16.91 2.85 -5.45
C ALA A 50 -15.69 3.79 -5.34
N MET A 51 -15.39 4.18 -4.10
CA MET A 51 -14.19 4.95 -3.78
C MET A 51 -13.21 4.07 -3.01
N PRO A 52 -12.01 3.79 -3.56
CA PRO A 52 -11.06 2.93 -2.89
C PRO A 52 -10.47 3.60 -1.64
N VAL A 53 -10.22 2.78 -0.61
CA VAL A 53 -9.39 3.14 0.54
C VAL A 53 -8.20 2.20 0.56
N TRP A 54 -7.00 2.72 0.32
CA TRP A 54 -5.81 1.88 0.29
C TRP A 54 -5.14 1.84 1.67
N VAL A 55 -4.95 0.63 2.20
CA VAL A 55 -4.20 0.40 3.44
C VAL A 55 -2.83 -0.16 3.10
N PHE A 56 -1.76 0.48 3.57
CA PHE A 56 -0.39 0.01 3.37
C PHE A 56 0.29 -0.40 4.68
N ASN A 57 1.26 -1.30 4.57
CA ASN A 57 1.96 -1.84 5.74
C ASN A 57 2.80 -0.77 6.44
N SER A 58 2.70 -0.73 7.78
CA SER A 58 3.35 0.24 8.65
C SER A 58 4.72 -0.21 9.17
N GLY A 59 5.28 -1.30 8.66
CA GLY A 59 6.44 -1.96 9.27
C GLY A 59 6.09 -2.91 10.42
N ILE A 60 4.82 -3.32 10.48
CA ILE A 60 4.27 -4.17 11.53
C ILE A 60 3.56 -5.39 10.91
N SER A 61 3.66 -6.52 11.61
CA SER A 61 2.94 -7.77 11.37
C SER A 61 2.46 -8.34 12.72
N HIS A 62 1.84 -9.52 12.74
CA HIS A 62 1.41 -10.10 14.01
C HIS A 62 2.58 -10.48 14.92
N THR A 63 3.73 -10.89 14.39
CA THR A 63 4.89 -11.30 15.19
C THR A 63 6.07 -10.36 15.12
N ASP A 64 6.17 -9.58 14.04
CA ASP A 64 7.33 -8.73 13.79
C ASP A 64 6.93 -7.25 13.79
N GLU A 65 7.81 -6.41 14.32
CA GLU A 65 7.74 -4.96 14.26
C GLU A 65 9.14 -4.41 13.99
N ILE A 66 9.28 -3.46 13.06
CA ILE A 66 10.56 -2.80 12.84
C ILE A 66 10.77 -1.68 13.86
N ASP A 67 12.03 -1.33 14.08
CA ASP A 67 12.38 -0.14 14.83
C ASP A 67 11.91 1.12 14.07
N THR A 68 11.25 2.04 14.77
CA THR A 68 10.73 3.28 14.17
C THR A 68 11.84 4.17 13.57
N ARG A 69 13.10 4.01 14.00
CA ARG A 69 14.26 4.70 13.42
C ARG A 69 14.57 4.27 11.98
N VAL A 70 14.08 3.09 11.55
CA VAL A 70 14.28 2.57 10.18
C VAL A 70 12.98 2.52 9.37
N ILE A 71 12.01 3.39 9.69
CA ILE A 71 10.68 3.44 9.05
C ILE A 71 10.69 4.00 7.61
N ALA A 72 11.79 4.67 7.21
CA ALA A 72 11.88 5.38 5.93
C ALA A 72 11.54 4.53 4.68
N PRO A 73 11.94 3.25 4.57
CA PRO A 73 11.56 2.42 3.43
C PRO A 73 10.04 2.21 3.30
N PHE A 74 9.31 2.10 4.42
CA PHE A 74 7.85 1.94 4.42
C PHE A 74 7.15 3.24 4.02
N VAL A 75 7.68 4.39 4.44
CA VAL A 75 7.21 5.70 3.97
C VAL A 75 7.39 5.81 2.46
N GLN A 76 8.57 5.45 1.94
CA GLN A 76 8.82 5.51 0.50
C GLN A 76 7.93 4.53 -0.27
N ASP A 77 7.71 3.33 0.26
CA ASP A 77 6.82 2.34 -0.34
C ASP A 77 5.37 2.84 -0.46
N ALA A 78 4.88 3.53 0.57
CA ALA A 78 3.57 4.18 0.55
C ALA A 78 3.51 5.33 -0.48
N LEU A 79 4.53 6.19 -0.51
CA LEU A 79 4.60 7.29 -1.48
C LEU A 79 4.67 6.79 -2.93
N ASP A 80 5.41 5.71 -3.16
CA ASP A 80 5.50 5.06 -4.47
C ASP A 80 4.14 4.52 -4.92
N GLY A 81 3.38 3.87 -4.02
CA GLY A 81 2.03 3.36 -4.33
C GLY A 81 1.01 4.48 -4.54
N ILE A 82 1.13 5.59 -3.80
CA ILE A 82 0.34 6.79 -4.06
C ILE A 82 0.71 7.38 -5.43
N GLU A 83 1.99 7.49 -5.78
CA GLU A 83 2.41 7.96 -7.11
C GLU A 83 1.90 7.03 -8.22
N PHE A 84 1.90 5.71 -7.99
CA PHE A 84 1.28 4.76 -8.91
C PHE A 84 -0.20 5.10 -9.14
N ALA A 85 -0.97 5.29 -8.08
CA ALA A 85 -2.41 5.50 -8.17
C ALA A 85 -2.80 6.88 -8.75
N ILE A 86 -2.15 7.95 -8.30
CA ILE A 86 -2.58 9.34 -8.60
C ILE A 86 -1.54 10.22 -9.28
N GLY A 87 -0.32 9.70 -9.50
CA GLY A 87 0.75 10.44 -10.17
C GLY A 87 0.48 10.66 -11.67
N PRO A 88 1.14 11.65 -12.29
CA PRO A 88 1.04 11.87 -13.72
C PRO A 88 1.61 10.66 -14.48
N PRO A 89 1.11 10.34 -15.70
CA PRO A 89 1.61 9.20 -16.48
C PRO A 89 3.08 9.33 -16.90
N THR A 90 3.71 10.48 -16.67
CA THR A 90 5.14 10.74 -16.92
C THR A 90 6.02 10.49 -15.71
N SER A 91 5.45 10.27 -14.52
CA SER A 91 6.22 9.89 -13.33
C SER A 91 6.63 8.42 -13.38
N ARG A 92 7.55 8.02 -12.49
CA ARG A 92 8.03 6.64 -12.45
C ARG A 92 6.88 5.66 -12.28
N TRP A 93 6.10 5.80 -11.21
CA TRP A 93 5.03 4.85 -10.94
C TRP A 93 3.75 5.12 -11.72
N GLY A 94 3.47 6.39 -12.06
CA GLY A 94 2.34 6.73 -12.93
C GLY A 94 2.52 6.21 -14.37
N SER A 95 3.76 6.15 -14.87
CA SER A 95 4.05 5.54 -16.17
C SER A 95 3.82 4.03 -16.19
N LEU A 96 4.05 3.33 -15.08
CA LEU A 96 3.72 1.92 -14.93
C LEU A 96 2.20 1.71 -14.96
N ARG A 97 1.43 2.51 -14.21
CA ARG A 97 -0.04 2.49 -14.28
C ARG A 97 -0.52 2.71 -15.72
N ALA A 98 0.05 3.70 -16.41
CA ALA A 98 -0.28 4.00 -17.80
C ALA A 98 0.04 2.85 -18.76
N SER A 99 1.19 2.16 -18.59
CA SER A 99 1.55 1.01 -19.42
C SER A 99 0.68 -0.22 -19.16
N MET A 100 0.08 -0.32 -17.98
CA MET A 100 -0.94 -1.32 -17.64
C MET A 100 -2.33 -1.01 -18.22
N GLY A 101 -2.46 0.04 -19.03
CA GLY A 101 -3.69 0.38 -19.75
C GLY A 101 -4.53 1.48 -19.09
N HIS A 102 -4.09 2.07 -17.98
CA HIS A 102 -4.83 3.11 -17.26
C HIS A 102 -4.00 4.40 -17.10
N PRO A 103 -3.96 5.27 -18.13
CA PRO A 103 -3.17 6.49 -18.06
C PRO A 103 -3.72 7.53 -17.09
N GLN A 104 -5.01 7.49 -16.77
CA GLN A 104 -5.65 8.47 -15.90
C GLN A 104 -5.35 8.18 -14.42
N PRO A 105 -5.28 9.19 -13.54
CA PRO A 105 -5.25 8.97 -12.10
C PRO A 105 -6.54 8.30 -11.61
N PHE A 106 -6.44 7.36 -10.67
CA PHE A 106 -7.61 6.83 -9.94
C PHE A 106 -8.16 7.85 -8.93
N ASP A 107 -9.43 7.73 -8.55
CA ASP A 107 -10.04 8.54 -7.47
C ASP A 107 -9.66 8.04 -6.06
N LEU A 108 -8.35 8.00 -5.78
CA LEU A 108 -7.83 7.68 -4.44
C LEU A 108 -7.79 8.95 -3.59
N ARG A 109 -8.73 9.07 -2.64
CA ARG A 109 -8.82 10.20 -1.70
C ARG A 109 -8.43 9.84 -0.27
N TYR A 110 -8.46 8.55 0.05
CA TYR A 110 -8.32 8.03 1.41
C TYR A 110 -7.27 6.92 1.45
N VAL A 111 -6.37 7.01 2.42
CA VAL A 111 -5.39 5.94 2.70
C VAL A 111 -5.35 5.63 4.19
N GLY A 112 -5.06 4.38 4.52
CA GLY A 112 -4.87 3.89 5.89
C GLY A 112 -3.42 3.43 6.11
N VAL A 113 -2.90 3.69 7.30
CA VAL A 113 -1.57 3.24 7.72
C VAL A 113 -1.71 2.08 8.69
N GLY A 114 -1.20 0.91 8.30
CA GLY A 114 -1.21 -0.28 9.16
C GLY A 114 -2.59 -0.91 9.33
N ASN A 115 -2.66 -1.97 10.13
CA ASN A 115 -3.90 -2.71 10.40
C ASN A 115 -3.88 -3.26 11.84
N GLU A 116 -4.75 -2.73 12.71
CA GLU A 116 -4.93 -3.19 14.10
C GLU A 116 -3.65 -3.18 14.97
N ASP A 117 -2.75 -2.22 14.72
CA ASP A 117 -1.42 -2.20 15.33
C ASP A 117 -1.41 -1.71 16.80
N CYS A 118 -2.57 -1.38 17.41
CA CYS A 118 -2.65 -0.67 18.69
C CYS A 118 -2.05 -1.41 19.90
N GLY A 119 -1.88 -2.73 19.81
CA GLY A 119 -1.23 -3.55 20.84
C GLY A 119 0.29 -3.71 20.67
N LYS A 120 0.91 -3.07 19.68
CA LYS A 120 2.33 -3.24 19.31
C LYS A 120 3.23 -2.22 19.98
N LEU A 121 4.47 -2.60 20.30
CA LEU A 121 5.39 -1.72 21.02
C LEU A 121 5.80 -0.54 20.13
N ASN A 122 6.02 -0.79 18.84
CA ASN A 122 6.45 0.22 17.88
C ASN A 122 5.28 0.91 17.14
N TYR A 123 4.05 0.82 17.66
CA TYR A 123 2.84 1.42 17.06
C TYR A 123 2.97 2.93 16.79
N LEU A 124 3.79 3.66 17.54
CA LEU A 124 4.05 5.08 17.29
C LEU A 124 4.63 5.35 15.88
N GLY A 125 5.28 4.36 15.27
CA GLY A 125 5.75 4.42 13.88
C GLY A 125 4.61 4.60 12.87
N VAL A 126 3.40 4.11 13.17
CA VAL A 126 2.20 4.31 12.35
C VAL A 126 1.87 5.80 12.23
N GLY A 127 1.87 6.52 13.35
CA GLY A 127 1.64 7.96 13.37
C GLY A 127 2.73 8.75 12.64
N GLN A 128 4.00 8.32 12.76
CA GLN A 128 5.10 8.93 12.04
C GLN A 128 4.96 8.75 10.52
N ILE A 129 4.58 7.57 10.04
CA ILE A 129 4.32 7.35 8.62
C ILE A 129 3.15 8.20 8.15
N ALA A 130 2.04 8.21 8.90
CA ALA A 130 0.85 8.99 8.55
C ALA A 130 1.20 10.47 8.34
N GLN A 131 1.89 11.09 9.31
CA GLN A 131 2.33 12.49 9.22
C GLN A 131 3.27 12.73 8.02
N LEU A 132 4.20 11.81 7.79
CA LEU A 132 5.16 11.90 6.70
C LEU A 132 4.52 11.77 5.31
N VAL A 133 3.44 10.99 5.18
CA VAL A 133 2.65 10.86 3.95
C VAL A 133 1.78 12.10 3.75
N GLU A 134 1.08 12.58 4.78
CA GLU A 134 0.25 13.79 4.72
C GLU A 134 1.05 15.03 4.27
N LEU A 135 2.25 15.22 4.82
CA LEU A 135 3.13 16.34 4.46
C LEU A 135 3.51 16.36 2.98
N ARG A 136 3.57 15.18 2.35
CA ARG A 136 4.03 15.01 0.97
C ARG A 136 2.87 14.92 -0.03
N VAL A 137 1.68 14.56 0.44
CA VAL A 137 0.50 14.38 -0.41
C VAL A 137 -0.70 15.14 0.15
N LYS A 138 -0.69 16.47 -0.05
CA LYS A 138 -1.70 17.41 0.49
C LYS A 138 -3.16 17.16 0.05
N LYS A 139 -3.39 16.28 -0.94
CA LYS A 139 -4.73 15.98 -1.48
C LYS A 139 -5.39 14.76 -0.83
N LEU A 140 -4.67 14.01 0.01
CA LEU A 140 -5.17 12.78 0.64
C LEU A 140 -5.62 13.01 2.08
N LYS A 141 -6.66 12.28 2.49
CA LYS A 141 -6.98 12.07 3.90
C LYS A 141 -6.32 10.76 4.36
N VAL A 142 -5.47 10.85 5.37
CA VAL A 142 -4.73 9.71 5.91
C VAL A 142 -5.33 9.29 7.25
N TRP A 143 -5.60 8.00 7.42
CA TRP A 143 -6.06 7.41 8.67
C TRP A 143 -4.95 6.56 9.27
N GLY A 144 -4.71 6.72 10.58
CA GLY A 144 -3.74 5.92 11.32
C GLY A 144 -3.72 6.36 12.77
N SER A 145 -4.05 5.43 13.68
CA SER A 145 -3.89 5.44 15.15
C SER A 145 -4.32 6.60 16.05
N ASN A 146 -4.21 7.84 15.59
CA ASN A 146 -4.26 9.05 16.40
C ASN A 146 -5.09 10.15 15.71
N SER A 147 -6.06 9.76 14.86
CA SER A 147 -7.13 10.67 14.41
C SER A 147 -8.27 10.71 15.43
#